data_AF-A0AA37K0K0-F1
#
_entry.id   AF-A0AA37K0K0-F1
#
_cell.length_a   1.000
_cell.length_b   1.000
_cell.length_c   1.000
_cell.angle_alpha   90.00
_cell.angle_beta   90.00
_cell.angle_gamma   90.00
#
_symmetry.space_group_name_H-M   'P 1'
#
loop_
_entity.id
_entity.type
_entity.pdbx_description
1 polymer ?
#
loop_
_entity_poly.entity_id
_entity_poly.type
_entity_poly.pdbx_seq_one_letter_code
_entity_poly.pdbx_strand_id
1 'polypeptide(L)'
;MQEQDNFETLEAAGTVEEAAEAIEEEAVVSDTGEELAREFRAEADEGDVDAAESRPKVKKLFTLNFALPLEDYLDFYRIMNAANVKKSKKKMTIMGAVEIVVGLLLVLSVAMGYSKATPLSWVLLAIIFLLGFRSLFYYRFFYERALSKAVNREYQKNAYLREKMLIDFYPNKCVEHIQNKTVETYWHTIDSVKESEGLFLIMLEPRRCLLVPKSQIEPQIDAVEKFLAEMCENYEKPRYQV
;
A
#
# COMPACT_ATOMS: atom_id res chain seq x y z
N MET A 1 -43.04 21.94 6.22
CA MET A 1 -41.70 22.47 6.54
C MET A 1 -40.91 21.34 7.21
N GLN A 2 -40.53 20.29 6.46
CA GLN A 2 -39.60 19.23 6.92
C GLN A 2 -39.24 18.19 5.83
N GLU A 3 -39.29 18.52 4.53
CA GLU A 3 -38.95 17.57 3.44
C GLU A 3 -37.94 18.10 2.41
N GLN A 4 -37.34 19.27 2.63
CA GLN A 4 -36.33 19.83 1.71
C GLN A 4 -34.86 19.65 2.17
N ASP A 5 -34.60 19.26 3.42
CA ASP A 5 -33.23 19.12 3.95
C ASP A 5 -32.55 17.77 3.64
N ASN A 6 -33.30 16.78 3.14
CA ASN A 6 -32.76 15.44 2.86
C ASN A 6 -32.28 15.23 1.42
N PHE A 7 -32.53 16.18 0.50
CA PHE A 7 -32.13 16.01 -0.91
C PHE A 7 -30.76 16.63 -1.22
N GLU A 8 -30.39 17.73 -0.54
CA GLU A 8 -29.07 18.38 -0.74
C GLU A 8 -27.91 17.64 -0.05
N THR A 9 -28.19 16.77 0.93
CA THR A 9 -27.17 15.95 1.61
C THR A 9 -26.85 14.64 0.90
N LEU A 10 -27.67 14.22 -0.07
CA LEU A 10 -27.44 13.00 -0.87
C LEU A 10 -26.62 13.26 -2.15
N GLU A 11 -26.78 14.42 -2.81
CA GLU A 11 -25.99 14.76 -4.01
C GLU A 11 -24.54 15.17 -3.69
N ALA A 12 -24.30 15.76 -2.51
CA ALA A 12 -22.95 16.05 -2.02
C ALA A 12 -22.18 14.80 -1.54
N ALA A 13 -22.89 13.70 -1.25
CA ALA A 13 -22.28 12.42 -0.88
C ALA A 13 -21.87 11.61 -2.12
N GLY A 14 -22.67 11.63 -3.20
CA GLY A 14 -22.39 10.91 -4.44
C GLY A 14 -21.12 11.40 -5.16
N THR A 15 -20.82 12.69 -5.11
CA THR A 15 -19.66 13.29 -5.80
C THR A 15 -18.33 13.15 -5.03
N VAL A 16 -18.39 12.91 -3.72
CA VAL A 16 -17.20 12.58 -2.89
C VAL A 16 -16.82 11.11 -3.05
N GLU A 17 -17.81 10.25 -3.29
CA GLU A 17 -17.62 8.83 -3.62
C GLU A 17 -17.09 8.66 -5.04
N GLU A 18 -17.59 9.43 -6.01
CA GLU A 18 -17.15 9.38 -7.42
C GLU A 18 -15.71 9.91 -7.62
N ALA A 19 -15.29 10.92 -6.85
CA ALA A 19 -13.89 11.38 -6.84
C ALA A 19 -12.97 10.48 -6.00
N ALA A 20 -13.52 9.70 -5.06
CA ALA A 20 -12.80 8.64 -4.37
C ALA A 20 -12.67 7.40 -5.26
N GLU A 21 -13.64 7.14 -6.15
CA GLU A 21 -13.58 6.13 -7.22
C GLU A 21 -12.57 6.50 -8.30
N ALA A 22 -12.48 7.77 -8.72
CA ALA A 22 -11.50 8.22 -9.70
C ALA A 22 -10.04 8.18 -9.17
N ILE A 23 -9.85 8.29 -7.86
CA ILE A 23 -8.56 8.06 -7.19
C ILE A 23 -8.42 6.59 -6.78
N GLU A 24 -9.50 5.83 -6.58
CA GLU A 24 -9.44 4.37 -6.62
C GLU A 24 -8.86 3.99 -7.99
N GLU A 25 -9.30 4.50 -9.13
CA GLU A 25 -8.62 4.23 -10.41
C GLU A 25 -7.14 4.72 -10.45
N GLU A 26 -6.80 5.96 -10.08
CA GLU A 26 -5.40 6.43 -10.20
C GLU A 26 -4.44 5.91 -9.09
N ALA A 27 -4.95 5.48 -7.92
CA ALA A 27 -4.17 4.90 -6.82
C ALA A 27 -4.26 3.36 -6.76
N VAL A 28 -5.29 2.74 -7.35
CA VAL A 28 -5.39 1.29 -7.63
C VAL A 28 -4.69 0.91 -8.94
N VAL A 29 -4.23 1.88 -9.75
CA VAL A 29 -3.17 1.64 -10.76
C VAL A 29 -1.77 1.56 -10.11
N SER A 30 -1.69 1.32 -8.80
CA SER A 30 -0.68 0.42 -8.27
C SER A 30 -1.36 -0.92 -8.04
N ASP A 31 -1.48 -1.66 -9.14
CA ASP A 31 -1.90 -3.06 -9.24
C ASP A 31 -0.86 -3.95 -8.52
N THR A 32 -0.70 -3.73 -7.22
CA THR A 32 0.27 -4.45 -6.39
C THR A 32 -0.47 -5.22 -5.32
N GLY A 33 -1.39 -4.63 -4.55
CA GLY A 33 -2.13 -5.39 -3.52
C GLY A 33 -2.99 -6.53 -4.07
N GLU A 34 -3.80 -6.24 -5.09
CA GLU A 34 -4.74 -7.20 -5.69
C GLU A 34 -4.05 -8.14 -6.70
N GLU A 35 -3.09 -7.64 -7.46
CA GLU A 35 -2.22 -8.44 -8.35
C GLU A 35 -1.27 -9.34 -7.55
N LEU A 36 -0.64 -8.88 -6.45
CA LEU A 36 0.09 -9.78 -5.52
C LEU A 36 -0.89 -10.83 -5.00
N ALA A 37 -2.06 -10.43 -4.48
CA ALA A 37 -3.02 -11.39 -3.91
C ALA A 37 -3.55 -12.39 -4.95
N ARG A 38 -3.61 -12.02 -6.24
CA ARG A 38 -3.96 -12.92 -7.35
C ARG A 38 -2.78 -13.80 -7.77
N GLU A 39 -1.56 -13.28 -7.88
CA GLU A 39 -0.35 -14.07 -8.14
C GLU A 39 -0.07 -15.05 -7.01
N PHE A 40 -0.26 -14.67 -5.74
CA PHE A 40 -0.21 -15.57 -4.58
C PHE A 40 -1.24 -16.70 -4.67
N ARG A 41 -2.41 -16.45 -5.29
CA ARG A 41 -3.42 -17.49 -5.54
C ARG A 41 -3.08 -18.33 -6.77
N ALA A 42 -2.51 -17.73 -7.82
CA ALA A 42 -2.12 -18.42 -9.05
C ALA A 42 -0.89 -19.31 -8.84
N GLU A 43 0.13 -18.84 -8.13
CA GLU A 43 1.32 -19.61 -7.75
C GLU A 43 0.97 -20.72 -6.75
N ALA A 44 -0.07 -20.52 -5.94
CA ALA A 44 -0.66 -21.59 -5.15
C ALA A 44 -1.30 -22.68 -6.03
N ASP A 45 -1.92 -22.33 -7.17
CA ASP A 45 -2.61 -23.27 -8.05
C ASP A 45 -1.72 -23.90 -9.13
N GLU A 46 -0.58 -23.30 -9.48
CA GLU A 46 0.42 -23.81 -10.43
C GLU A 46 1.53 -24.67 -9.79
N GLY A 47 1.40 -25.05 -8.51
CA GLY A 47 2.30 -25.98 -7.84
C GLY A 47 2.21 -27.39 -8.42
N ASP A 48 2.91 -27.60 -9.54
CA ASP A 48 2.97 -28.84 -10.30
C ASP A 48 3.47 -29.99 -9.41
N VAL A 49 2.74 -31.09 -9.55
CA VAL A 49 2.97 -32.36 -8.88
C VAL A 49 4.07 -33.05 -9.66
N ASP A 50 5.30 -33.06 -9.15
CA ASP A 50 6.29 -34.15 -9.29
C ASP A 50 7.72 -33.68 -9.04
N ALA A 51 8.22 -33.88 -7.81
CA ALA A 51 9.65 -34.13 -7.55
C ALA A 51 9.85 -34.64 -6.11
N ALA A 52 9.17 -35.74 -5.77
CA ALA A 52 9.67 -36.59 -4.69
C ALA A 52 10.92 -37.30 -5.20
N GLU A 53 12.11 -36.85 -4.78
CA GLU A 53 13.17 -37.71 -4.22
C GLU A 53 14.52 -36.96 -4.06
N SER A 54 15.11 -37.12 -2.87
CA SER A 54 16.54 -36.96 -2.56
C SER A 54 17.16 -35.54 -2.60
N ARG A 55 16.89 -34.73 -1.56
CA ARG A 55 17.84 -33.69 -1.13
C ARG A 55 18.15 -33.88 0.36
N PRO A 56 19.40 -33.70 0.80
CA PRO A 56 19.78 -33.92 2.20
C PRO A 56 18.85 -33.10 3.10
N LYS A 57 18.32 -33.71 4.16
CA LYS A 57 17.46 -33.04 5.15
C LYS A 57 18.28 -31.92 5.81
N VAL A 58 18.27 -30.74 5.20
CA VAL A 58 18.90 -29.55 5.77
C VAL A 58 18.17 -29.28 7.08
N LYS A 59 18.93 -29.19 8.18
CA LYS A 59 18.36 -29.02 9.50
C LYS A 59 17.63 -27.68 9.56
N LYS A 60 16.34 -27.72 9.88
CA LYS A 60 15.50 -26.55 10.15
C LYS A 60 16.13 -25.73 11.29
N LEU A 61 16.27 -24.42 11.09
CA LEU A 61 16.88 -23.51 12.06
C LEU A 61 15.86 -23.12 13.13
N PHE A 62 14.74 -22.52 12.72
CA PHE A 62 13.65 -22.12 13.60
C PHE A 62 12.33 -22.00 12.83
N THR A 63 11.23 -21.87 13.59
CA THR A 63 9.87 -21.66 13.05
C THR A 63 9.34 -20.36 13.61
N LEU A 64 8.81 -19.50 12.75
CA LEU A 64 8.03 -18.35 13.15
C LEU A 64 6.55 -18.66 12.98
N ASN A 65 5.75 -18.29 13.97
CA ASN A 65 4.30 -18.38 13.92
C ASN A 65 3.75 -17.02 14.33
N PHE A 66 3.19 -16.28 13.38
CA PHE A 66 2.68 -14.94 13.64
C PHE A 66 1.41 -14.67 12.81
N ALA A 67 0.59 -13.74 13.28
CA ALA A 67 -0.46 -13.13 12.48
C ALA A 67 0.00 -11.71 12.16
N LEU A 68 -0.22 -11.23 10.94
CA LEU A 68 0.19 -9.88 10.54
C LEU A 68 -0.81 -8.85 11.11
N PRO A 69 -0.40 -7.96 12.04
CA PRO A 69 -1.29 -6.92 12.54
C PRO A 69 -1.66 -5.92 11.43
N LEU A 70 -2.85 -5.33 11.53
CA LEU A 70 -3.29 -4.30 10.58
C LEU A 70 -2.36 -3.07 10.58
N GLU A 71 -1.84 -2.69 11.74
CA GLU A 71 -0.93 -1.55 11.90
C GLU A 71 0.37 -1.77 11.11
N ASP A 72 0.95 -2.96 11.26
CA ASP A 72 2.14 -3.38 10.50
C ASP A 72 1.86 -3.44 8.99
N TYR A 73 0.67 -3.91 8.58
CA TYR A 73 0.30 -3.91 7.16
C TYR A 73 0.12 -2.49 6.58
N LEU A 74 -0.37 -1.54 7.38
CA LEU A 74 -0.43 -0.13 7.00
C LEU A 74 0.97 0.47 6.81
N ASP A 75 1.90 0.14 7.69
CA ASP A 75 3.28 0.62 7.60
C ASP A 75 4.01 0.04 6.38
N PHE A 76 3.77 -1.23 6.04
CA PHE A 76 4.20 -1.80 4.77
C PHE A 76 3.70 -0.98 3.58
N TYR A 77 2.40 -0.66 3.54
CA TYR A 77 1.81 0.15 2.46
C TYR A 77 2.43 1.54 2.38
N ARG A 78 2.73 2.17 3.52
CA ARG A 78 3.41 3.47 3.59
C ARG A 78 4.83 3.38 3.02
N ILE A 79 5.59 2.36 3.39
CA ILE A 79 6.97 2.15 2.95
C ILE A 79 7.04 1.90 1.44
N MET A 80 6.22 0.96 0.95
CA MET A 80 6.22 0.59 -0.47
C MET A 80 5.75 1.72 -1.37
N ASN A 81 4.75 2.49 -0.92
CA ASN A 81 4.19 3.57 -1.73
C ASN A 81 4.81 4.94 -1.44
N ALA A 82 5.76 5.08 -0.51
CA ALA A 82 6.32 6.38 -0.12
C ALA A 82 6.81 7.21 -1.32
N ALA A 83 7.50 6.57 -2.26
CA ALA A 83 8.01 7.23 -3.46
C ALA A 83 6.88 7.68 -4.41
N ASN A 84 5.90 6.80 -4.64
CA ASN A 84 4.73 7.07 -5.49
C ASN A 84 3.86 8.16 -4.88
N VAL A 85 3.62 8.11 -3.58
CA VAL A 85 2.86 9.09 -2.79
C VAL A 85 3.56 10.44 -2.82
N LYS A 86 4.89 10.49 -2.67
CA LYS A 86 5.65 11.75 -2.77
C LYS A 86 5.55 12.37 -4.16
N LYS A 87 5.62 11.54 -5.22
CA LYS A 87 5.47 11.98 -6.61
C LYS A 87 4.05 12.49 -6.88
N SER A 88 3.04 11.72 -6.48
CA SER A 88 1.63 12.06 -6.65
C SER A 88 1.25 13.32 -5.87
N LYS A 89 1.70 13.44 -4.61
CA LYS A 89 1.59 14.66 -3.81
C LYS A 89 2.15 15.88 -4.51
N LYS A 90 3.34 15.77 -5.11
CA LYS A 90 3.95 16.87 -5.86
C LYS A 90 3.12 17.24 -7.09
N LYS A 91 2.68 16.26 -7.89
CA LYS A 91 1.82 16.47 -9.08
C LYS A 91 0.52 17.18 -8.70
N MET A 92 -0.17 16.65 -7.69
CA MET A 92 -1.45 17.16 -7.21
C MET A 92 -1.31 18.58 -6.63
N THR A 93 -0.28 18.83 -5.81
CA THR A 93 0.01 20.18 -5.28
C THR A 93 0.25 21.20 -6.40
N ILE A 94 1.01 20.83 -7.44
CA ILE A 94 1.25 21.71 -8.59
C ILE A 94 -0.05 21.98 -9.34
N MET A 95 -0.85 20.94 -9.60
CA MET A 95 -2.13 21.07 -10.29
C MET A 95 -3.11 21.97 -9.53
N GLY A 96 -3.24 21.78 -8.20
CA GLY A 96 -4.06 22.64 -7.35
C GLY A 96 -3.56 24.09 -7.32
N ALA A 97 -2.24 24.31 -7.33
CA ALA A 97 -1.69 25.66 -7.42
C ALA A 97 -2.01 26.32 -8.77
N VAL A 98 -1.94 25.57 -9.88
CA VAL A 98 -2.32 26.06 -11.22
C VAL A 98 -3.81 26.41 -11.27
N GLU A 99 -4.68 25.56 -10.72
CA GLU A 99 -6.12 25.83 -10.64
C GLU A 99 -6.43 27.12 -9.89
N ILE A 100 -5.75 27.36 -8.76
CA ILE A 100 -5.88 28.60 -7.99
C ILE A 100 -5.41 29.81 -8.81
N VAL A 101 -4.27 29.70 -9.50
CA VAL A 101 -3.75 30.79 -10.34
C VAL A 101 -4.71 31.09 -11.49
N VAL A 102 -5.27 30.07 -12.15
CA VAL A 102 -6.28 30.24 -13.21
C VAL A 102 -7.55 30.88 -12.64
N GLY A 103 -8.03 30.42 -11.49
CA GLY A 103 -9.16 31.03 -10.79
C GLY A 103 -8.93 32.51 -10.50
N LEU A 104 -7.75 32.88 -10.00
CA LEU A 104 -7.37 34.27 -9.75
C LEU A 104 -7.30 35.13 -11.03
N LEU A 105 -6.76 34.59 -12.12
CA LEU A 105 -6.73 35.29 -13.41
C LEU A 105 -8.14 35.54 -13.95
N LEU A 106 -9.06 34.59 -13.78
CA LEU A 106 -10.47 34.76 -14.16
C LEU A 106 -11.15 35.83 -13.32
N VAL A 107 -10.93 35.87 -12.01
CA VAL A 107 -11.43 36.95 -11.14
C VAL A 107 -10.86 38.31 -11.58
N LEU A 108 -9.57 38.37 -11.90
CA LEU A 108 -8.93 39.60 -12.34
C LEU A 108 -9.49 40.10 -13.68
N SER A 109 -9.77 39.19 -14.63
CA SER A 109 -10.41 39.51 -15.91
C SER A 109 -11.79 40.15 -15.72
N VAL A 110 -12.58 39.62 -14.79
CA VAL A 110 -13.89 40.19 -14.41
C VAL A 110 -13.71 41.56 -13.74
N ALA A 111 -12.76 41.70 -12.82
CA ALA A 111 -12.51 42.95 -12.11
C ALA A 111 -12.03 44.09 -13.03
N MET A 112 -11.23 43.77 -14.05
CA MET A 112 -10.78 44.72 -15.07
C MET A 112 -11.84 45.03 -16.14
N GLY A 113 -13.00 44.38 -16.10
CA GLY A 113 -14.11 44.62 -17.03
C GLY A 113 -13.95 43.99 -18.41
N TYR A 114 -12.96 43.12 -18.61
CA TYR A 114 -12.78 42.37 -19.86
C TYR A 114 -13.88 41.33 -20.09
N SER A 115 -14.50 40.84 -19.02
CA SER A 115 -15.56 39.83 -19.06
C SER A 115 -16.69 40.18 -18.11
N LYS A 116 -17.95 40.05 -18.55
CA LYS A 116 -19.13 40.18 -17.68
C LYS A 116 -19.37 38.84 -16.97
N ALA A 117 -19.23 38.82 -15.65
CA ALA A 117 -19.54 37.64 -14.85
C ALA A 117 -21.06 37.46 -14.68
N THR A 118 -21.58 36.33 -15.12
CA THR A 118 -22.94 35.87 -14.76
C THR A 118 -22.92 35.20 -13.38
N PRO A 119 -24.07 35.06 -12.69
CA PRO A 119 -24.14 34.32 -11.43
C PRO A 119 -23.58 32.90 -11.53
N LEU A 120 -23.82 32.23 -12.67
CA LEU A 120 -23.27 30.91 -12.97
C LEU A 120 -21.73 30.91 -13.02
N SER A 121 -21.11 31.95 -13.58
CA SER A 121 -19.65 32.05 -13.63
C SER A 121 -19.03 32.18 -12.24
N TRP A 122 -19.68 32.86 -11.30
CA TRP A 122 -19.23 32.93 -9.91
C TRP A 122 -19.31 31.58 -9.19
N VAL A 123 -20.38 30.81 -9.44
CA VAL A 123 -20.52 29.45 -8.92
C VAL A 123 -19.40 28.55 -9.46
N LEU A 124 -19.14 28.58 -10.77
CA LEU A 124 -18.07 27.80 -11.38
C LEU A 124 -16.69 28.17 -10.80
N LEU A 125 -16.46 29.46 -10.57
CA LEU A 125 -15.21 29.97 -10.01
C LEU A 125 -15.02 29.53 -8.55
N ALA A 126 -16.10 29.52 -7.76
CA ALA A 126 -16.09 28.95 -6.42
C ALA A 126 -15.75 27.45 -6.43
N ILE A 127 -16.29 26.69 -7.38
CA ILE A 127 -15.97 25.25 -7.56
C ILE A 127 -14.49 25.06 -7.89
N ILE A 128 -13.92 25.87 -8.80
CA ILE A 128 -12.49 25.80 -9.15
C ILE A 128 -11.61 26.04 -7.92
N PHE A 129 -11.93 27.06 -7.11
CA PHE A 129 -11.18 27.30 -5.87
C PHE A 129 -11.33 26.15 -4.87
N LEU A 130 -12.54 25.60 -4.70
CA LEU A 130 -12.77 24.45 -3.82
C LEU A 130 -11.94 23.23 -4.25
N LEU A 131 -11.87 22.94 -5.55
CA LEU A 131 -11.04 21.86 -6.10
C LEU A 131 -9.55 22.11 -5.85
N GLY A 132 -9.06 23.33 -6.14
CA GLY A 132 -7.67 23.70 -5.92
C GLY A 132 -7.25 23.61 -4.45
N PHE A 133 -8.11 24.09 -3.53
CA PHE A 133 -7.88 23.95 -2.09
C PHE A 133 -7.93 22.49 -1.65
N ARG A 134 -8.92 21.72 -2.11
CA ARG A 134 -9.01 20.29 -1.81
C ARG A 134 -7.74 19.56 -2.25
N SER A 135 -7.21 19.88 -3.42
CA SER A 135 -5.98 19.31 -3.96
C SER A 135 -4.77 19.58 -3.06
N LEU A 136 -4.63 20.82 -2.56
CA LEU A 136 -3.55 21.21 -1.64
C LEU A 136 -3.66 20.55 -0.26
N PHE A 137 -4.87 20.41 0.27
CA PHE A 137 -5.11 19.95 1.63
C PHE A 137 -5.32 18.42 1.74
N TYR A 138 -5.55 17.72 0.64
CA TYR A 138 -5.82 16.28 0.62
C TYR A 138 -4.75 15.47 1.36
N TYR A 139 -3.48 15.63 0.98
CA TYR A 139 -2.36 14.90 1.59
C TYR A 139 -2.09 15.27 3.04
N ARG A 140 -2.64 16.38 3.52
CA ARG A 140 -2.49 16.79 4.92
C ARG A 140 -3.57 16.21 5.82
N PHE A 141 -4.82 16.13 5.35
CA PHE A 141 -5.97 15.82 6.21
C PHE A 141 -6.70 14.54 5.84
N PHE A 142 -6.75 14.18 4.56
CA PHE A 142 -7.61 13.11 4.07
C PHE A 142 -6.83 11.85 3.69
N TYR A 143 -5.56 11.98 3.27
CA TYR A 143 -4.75 10.85 2.80
C TYR A 143 -4.62 9.73 3.83
N GLU A 144 -4.26 10.03 5.09
CA GLU A 144 -4.12 8.99 6.13
C GLU A 144 -5.43 8.23 6.36
N ARG A 145 -6.57 8.94 6.40
CA ARG A 145 -7.88 8.30 6.58
C ARG A 145 -8.31 7.49 5.36
N ALA A 146 -8.02 7.97 4.16
CA ALA A 146 -8.33 7.27 2.93
C ALA A 146 -7.50 6.00 2.80
N LEU A 147 -6.18 6.10 3.05
CA LEU A 147 -5.26 4.97 3.06
C LEU A 147 -5.67 3.95 4.11
N SER A 148 -5.93 4.37 5.35
CA SER A 148 -6.33 3.45 6.42
C SER A 148 -7.62 2.71 6.09
N LYS A 149 -8.59 3.39 5.46
CA LYS A 149 -9.86 2.79 5.05
C LYS A 149 -9.66 1.78 3.91
N ALA A 150 -8.87 2.13 2.89
CA ALA A 150 -8.58 1.27 1.75
C ALA A 150 -7.83 0.00 2.17
N VAL A 151 -6.74 0.17 2.93
CA VAL A 151 -5.90 -0.94 3.41
C VAL A 151 -6.69 -1.83 4.38
N ASN A 152 -7.50 -1.26 5.28
CA ASN A 152 -8.36 -2.07 6.14
C ASN A 152 -9.39 -2.87 5.32
N ARG A 153 -9.97 -2.28 4.26
CA ARG A 153 -10.91 -2.99 3.37
C ARG A 153 -10.23 -4.19 2.71
N GLU A 154 -9.01 -4.02 2.24
CA GLU A 154 -8.21 -5.08 1.62
C GLU A 154 -7.80 -6.15 2.63
N TYR A 155 -7.31 -5.74 3.80
CA TYR A 155 -6.96 -6.63 4.90
C TYR A 155 -8.16 -7.52 5.32
N GLN A 156 -9.37 -6.95 5.36
CA GLN A 156 -10.58 -7.72 5.67
C GLN A 156 -11.02 -8.66 4.55
N LYS A 157 -10.70 -8.37 3.30
CA LYS A 157 -11.01 -9.23 2.15
C LYS A 157 -10.05 -10.42 2.04
N ASN A 158 -8.79 -10.23 2.41
CA ASN A 158 -7.75 -11.25 2.26
C ASN A 158 -7.66 -12.14 3.51
N ALA A 159 -8.23 -13.35 3.43
CA ALA A 159 -8.08 -14.37 4.47
C ALA A 159 -6.61 -14.68 4.80
N TYR A 160 -5.75 -14.66 3.78
CA TYR A 160 -4.31 -14.87 3.90
C TYR A 160 -3.61 -13.94 4.90
N LEU A 161 -3.99 -12.66 4.94
CA LEU A 161 -3.35 -11.67 5.84
C LEU A 161 -3.86 -11.79 7.29
N ARG A 162 -5.05 -12.36 7.48
CA ARG A 162 -5.70 -12.52 8.79
C ARG A 162 -5.37 -13.85 9.46
N GLU A 163 -5.01 -14.85 8.68
CA GLU A 163 -4.65 -16.17 9.19
C GLU A 163 -3.23 -16.17 9.78
N LYS A 164 -2.98 -17.10 10.71
CA LYS A 164 -1.65 -17.28 11.27
C LYS A 164 -0.72 -17.87 10.21
N MET A 165 0.35 -17.17 9.92
CA MET A 165 1.39 -17.60 9.01
C MET A 165 2.46 -18.38 9.77
N LEU A 166 2.80 -19.55 9.25
CA LEU A 166 3.84 -20.42 9.76
C LEU A 166 5.01 -20.41 8.77
N ILE A 167 6.18 -19.97 9.20
CA ILE A 167 7.36 -19.89 8.34
C ILE A 167 8.50 -20.69 8.95
N ASP A 168 9.01 -21.64 8.19
CA ASP A 168 10.17 -22.43 8.54
C ASP A 168 11.42 -21.86 7.86
N PHE A 169 12.41 -21.51 8.67
CA PHE A 169 13.69 -21.00 8.17
C PHE A 169 14.72 -22.13 8.08
N TYR A 170 15.33 -22.24 6.90
CA TYR A 170 16.45 -23.12 6.62
C TYR A 170 17.67 -22.28 6.19
N PRO A 171 18.90 -22.81 6.25
CA PRO A 171 20.11 -22.12 5.80
C PRO A 171 20.10 -21.67 4.33
N ASN A 172 19.30 -22.33 3.47
CA ASN A 172 19.25 -22.11 2.03
C ASN A 172 17.88 -21.66 1.49
N LYS A 173 16.82 -21.77 2.30
CA LYS A 173 15.45 -21.39 1.92
C LYS A 173 14.59 -21.01 3.13
N CYS A 174 13.49 -20.31 2.90
CA CYS A 174 12.34 -20.34 3.80
C CYS A 174 11.21 -21.15 3.17
N VAL A 175 10.38 -21.74 4.02
CA VAL A 175 9.17 -22.44 3.62
C VAL A 175 8.00 -21.82 4.34
N GLU A 176 7.09 -21.22 3.59
CA GLU A 176 5.85 -20.65 4.08
C GLU A 176 4.77 -21.73 4.06
N HIS A 177 4.15 -22.00 5.20
CA HIS A 177 3.04 -22.94 5.34
C HIS A 177 1.74 -22.14 5.41
N ILE A 178 0.99 -22.17 4.32
CA ILE A 178 -0.23 -21.39 4.14
C ILE A 178 -1.37 -22.37 3.95
N GLN A 179 -2.22 -22.49 4.97
CA GLN A 179 -3.30 -23.49 5.03
C GLN A 179 -2.82 -24.92 4.77
N ASN A 180 -2.87 -25.37 3.51
CA ASN A 180 -2.53 -26.72 3.06
C ASN A 180 -1.44 -26.76 1.97
N LYS A 181 -0.85 -25.61 1.64
CA LYS A 181 0.20 -25.48 0.62
C LYS A 181 1.49 -24.97 1.25
N THR A 182 2.61 -25.49 0.78
CA THR A 182 3.95 -25.09 1.21
C THR A 182 4.65 -24.38 0.07
N VAL A 183 5.03 -23.13 0.28
CA VAL A 183 5.74 -22.34 -0.72
C VAL A 183 7.20 -22.21 -0.29
N GLU A 184 8.11 -22.73 -1.10
CA GLU A 184 9.54 -22.69 -0.82
C GLU A 184 10.19 -21.53 -1.56
N THR A 185 10.86 -20.65 -0.81
CA THR A 185 11.59 -19.52 -1.39
C THR A 185 13.06 -19.62 -1.02
N TYR A 186 13.94 -19.56 -2.01
CA TYR A 186 15.38 -19.72 -1.80
C TYR A 186 16.08 -18.39 -1.57
N TRP A 187 17.07 -18.34 -0.69
CA TRP A 187 17.73 -17.07 -0.34
C TRP A 187 18.48 -16.40 -1.49
N HIS A 188 18.92 -17.17 -2.49
CA HIS A 188 19.59 -16.62 -3.66
C HIS A 188 18.63 -15.85 -4.61
N THR A 189 17.32 -16.15 -4.58
CA THR A 189 16.31 -15.51 -5.43
C THR A 189 15.70 -14.25 -4.81
N ILE A 190 16.04 -13.94 -3.56
CA ILE A 190 15.56 -12.71 -2.93
C ILE A 190 16.28 -11.50 -3.53
N ASP A 191 15.59 -10.38 -3.63
CA ASP A 191 16.15 -9.12 -4.13
C ASP A 191 16.88 -8.38 -3.01
N SER A 192 16.18 -8.11 -1.90
CA SER A 192 16.70 -7.26 -0.82
C SER A 192 15.98 -7.49 0.51
N VAL A 193 16.59 -7.07 1.61
CA VAL A 193 15.94 -7.05 2.93
C VAL A 193 15.83 -5.60 3.38
N LYS A 194 14.61 -5.15 3.63
CA LYS A 194 14.32 -3.85 4.24
C LYS A 194 13.92 -4.06 5.69
N GLU A 195 14.32 -3.14 6.54
CA GLU A 195 14.02 -3.19 7.96
C GLU A 195 13.40 -1.88 8.40
N SER A 196 12.24 -1.98 9.03
CA SER A 196 11.56 -0.88 9.70
C SER A 196 11.53 -1.10 11.21
N GLU A 197 11.03 -0.12 11.96
CA GLU A 197 10.94 -0.16 13.42
C GLU A 197 10.13 -1.36 13.91
N GLY A 198 9.01 -1.67 13.24
CA GLY A 198 8.12 -2.79 13.58
C GLY A 198 8.23 -4.03 12.70
N LEU A 199 8.95 -3.99 11.56
CA LEU A 199 8.86 -5.01 10.51
C LEU A 199 10.19 -5.37 9.88
N PHE A 200 10.36 -6.67 9.59
CA PHE A 200 11.29 -7.14 8.59
C PHE A 200 10.55 -7.39 7.27
N LEU A 201 11.09 -6.84 6.19
CA LEU A 201 10.54 -6.84 4.84
C LEU A 201 11.52 -7.58 3.93
N ILE A 202 11.27 -8.85 3.64
CA ILE A 202 12.13 -9.62 2.74
C ILE A 202 11.52 -9.53 1.34
N MET A 203 12.18 -8.81 0.44
CA MET A 203 11.75 -8.63 -0.94
C MET A 203 12.13 -9.87 -1.72
N LEU A 204 11.11 -10.65 -2.08
CA LEU A 204 11.19 -11.75 -3.02
C LEU A 204 10.92 -11.15 -4.43
N GLU A 205 11.46 -11.70 -5.50
CA GLU A 205 11.34 -11.19 -6.88
C GLU A 205 9.98 -10.53 -7.26
N PRO A 206 9.98 -9.63 -8.28
CA PRO A 206 9.78 -8.17 -8.22
C PRO A 206 8.52 -7.64 -7.53
N ARG A 207 7.59 -8.50 -7.09
CA ARG A 207 6.33 -8.10 -6.46
C ARG A 207 6.08 -8.78 -5.13
N ARG A 208 6.74 -9.90 -4.80
CA ARG A 208 6.44 -10.63 -3.57
C ARG A 208 7.23 -10.08 -2.38
N CYS A 209 6.57 -9.82 -1.25
CA CYS A 209 7.26 -9.40 -0.03
C CYS A 209 6.80 -10.27 1.14
N LEU A 210 7.78 -10.81 1.87
CA LEU A 210 7.52 -11.52 3.12
C LEU A 210 7.59 -10.52 4.28
N LEU A 211 6.47 -10.40 4.98
CA LEU A 211 6.27 -9.46 6.09
C LEU A 211 6.42 -10.21 7.41
N VAL A 212 7.45 -9.89 8.19
CA VAL A 212 7.66 -10.49 9.52
C VAL A 212 7.53 -9.40 10.60
N PRO A 213 6.41 -9.36 11.34
CA PRO A 213 6.17 -8.36 12.37
C PRO A 213 7.01 -8.65 13.62
N LYS A 214 7.87 -7.69 13.99
CA LYS A 214 8.77 -7.77 15.16
C LYS A 214 7.98 -7.97 16.46
N SER A 215 6.83 -7.30 16.58
CA SER A 215 5.92 -7.38 17.73
C SER A 215 5.44 -8.79 18.07
N GLN A 216 5.38 -9.70 17.09
CA GLN A 216 4.92 -11.08 17.29
C GLN A 216 6.07 -12.08 17.49
N ILE A 217 7.31 -11.67 17.22
CA ILE A 217 8.50 -12.54 17.28
C ILE A 217 9.49 -12.11 18.36
N GLU A 218 9.09 -11.24 19.30
CA GLU A 218 9.92 -10.69 20.40
C GLU A 218 10.95 -11.64 21.01
N PRO A 219 10.62 -12.88 21.43
CA PRO A 219 11.61 -13.78 22.02
C PRO A 219 12.66 -14.33 21.03
N GLN A 220 12.46 -14.14 19.72
CA GLN A 220 13.31 -14.63 18.64
C GLN A 220 13.86 -13.52 17.75
N ILE A 221 13.58 -12.23 18.03
CA ILE A 221 14.03 -11.09 17.19
C ILE A 221 15.53 -11.15 16.96
N ASP A 222 16.33 -11.26 18.02
CA ASP A 222 17.80 -11.26 17.91
C ASP A 222 18.32 -12.42 17.06
N ALA A 223 17.66 -13.58 17.14
CA ALA A 223 18.01 -14.76 16.36
C ALA A 223 17.66 -14.56 14.87
N VAL A 224 16.51 -13.97 14.59
CA VAL A 224 16.07 -13.64 13.22
C VAL A 224 16.96 -12.56 12.62
N GLU A 225 17.28 -11.51 13.38
CA GLU A 225 18.11 -10.41 12.93
C GLU A 225 19.53 -10.86 12.58
N LYS A 226 20.13 -11.69 13.46
CA LYS A 226 21.43 -12.29 13.23
C LYS A 226 21.39 -13.23 12.02
N PHE A 227 20.36 -14.05 11.89
CA PHE A 227 20.19 -14.92 10.73
C PHE A 227 20.07 -14.12 9.42
N LEU A 228 19.27 -13.06 9.40
CA LEU A 228 19.11 -12.21 8.22
C LEU A 228 20.41 -11.47 7.87
N ALA A 229 21.20 -11.04 8.87
CA ALA A 229 22.52 -10.46 8.66
C ALA A 229 23.47 -11.47 7.98
N GLU A 230 23.60 -12.67 8.56
CA GLU A 230 24.44 -13.74 8.03
C GLU A 230 23.97 -14.17 6.63
N MET A 231 22.66 -14.24 6.39
CA MET A 231 22.09 -14.58 5.09
C MET A 231 22.41 -13.50 4.05
N CYS A 232 22.25 -12.21 4.39
CA CYS A 232 22.58 -11.11 3.47
C CYS A 232 24.08 -11.10 3.12
N GLU A 233 24.97 -11.38 4.07
CA GLU A 233 26.40 -11.51 3.82
C GLU A 233 26.73 -12.73 2.94
N ASN A 234 26.14 -13.89 3.25
CA ASN A 234 26.41 -15.14 2.53
C ASN A 234 25.93 -15.14 1.07
N TYR A 235 24.83 -14.43 0.79
CA TYR A 235 24.23 -14.35 -0.56
C TYR A 235 24.44 -12.99 -1.23
N GLU A 236 25.30 -12.13 -0.67
CA GLU A 236 25.63 -10.78 -1.18
C GLU A 236 24.38 -9.92 -1.45
N LYS A 237 23.38 -9.97 -0.56
CA LYS A 237 22.11 -9.25 -0.70
C LYS A 237 22.14 -7.92 0.06
N PRO A 238 21.57 -6.84 -0.52
CA PRO A 238 21.55 -5.55 0.14
C PRO A 238 20.52 -5.51 1.28
N ARG A 239 20.93 -4.90 2.41
CA ARG A 239 20.09 -4.63 3.57
C ARG A 239 19.91 -3.13 3.78
N TYR A 240 18.67 -2.68 3.90
CA TYR A 240 18.31 -1.27 4.06
C TYR A 240 17.54 -1.04 5.35
N GLN A 241 17.84 0.05 6.06
CA GLN A 241 16.99 0.56 7.13
C GLN A 241 16.06 1.64 6.53
N VAL A 242 14.76 1.52 6.77
CA VAL A 242 13.69 2.32 6.16
C VAL A 242 12.73 2.88 7.20
#